data_AF-A0A9E3U529-F1
#
_entry.id   AF-A0A9E3U529-F1
#
_cell.length_a   1.000
_cell.length_b   1.000
_cell.length_c   1.000
_cell.angle_alpha   90.00
_cell.angle_beta   90.00
_cell.angle_gamma   90.00
#
_symmetry.space_group_name_H-M   'P 1'
#
loop_
_entity.id
_entity.type
_entity.pdbx_description
1 polymer ?
#
loop_
_entity_poly.entity_id
_entity_poly.type
_entity_poly.pdbx_seq_one_letter_code
_entity_poly.pdbx_strand_id
1 'polypeptide(L)'
;MYRKPGTSGVLQGVLSGPYTGGKKLVDAAKLSRAARQRLADALAGRGEPSVIVHERAPLGSRLSLGTWALLLGLFAIATLMAIGFGDPRARWAYQPAELIAAYAIAATLCGFAILSLFRRRALATGDALLPGRYLLPLDAVEVPPLGANGDQIVVVTPLGDARDVRVRPASSSTTKREELVILLDGGAEIAFALRSDREAEAAVRRLEHTQRLLEELTYNGDLERALSNDPLFDLRVDASWGSVAPSGPVTTRAKHETAWLHARLTTAGVAALACALGAGAFAGRNHMSDRALYLRALRAGTPEQLERYLDRGRFYRAEAEALRDRLLAQREELARRSKESRGRHGGDLAAPRAEWELTAEEAAARRGTYDACLASLRARAAPDHPEVTRIMEKLVTRARTTGDRIIPVRVEAAVADPPPGAPPSDHATRMATTVWTLERIFSETCPASLVKIALVPAAPRQPDGGFDVKLKISWSAAPTWTLPPNPPSVERRPFYAMTTEIDVVLTPPRAEAGDRATFHLTMPPPREPSMTTRKRSLFVIGGEPTPEGTFDDRVYAAMSARAFDRLYDELHGLLFRGDPRVPLRAAEEEEGQVPPTL
;
A
#
# COMPACT_ATOMS: atom_id res chain seq x y z
N MET A 1 40.01 -35.18 22.77
CA MET A 1 41.36 -34.68 22.38
C MET A 1 41.22 -34.00 21.03
N TYR A 2 41.36 -32.67 20.97
CA TYR A 2 41.37 -31.92 19.71
C TYR A 2 42.79 -31.93 19.15
N ARG A 3 42.96 -32.17 17.84
CA ARG A 3 44.28 -32.07 17.21
C ARG A 3 44.65 -30.58 17.15
N LYS A 4 45.85 -30.20 17.61
CA LYS A 4 46.30 -28.80 17.55
C LYS A 4 46.48 -28.35 16.09
N PRO A 5 46.20 -27.08 15.76
CA PRO A 5 46.58 -26.48 14.48
C PRO A 5 48.06 -26.75 14.18
N GLY A 6 48.38 -27.22 12.97
CA GLY A 6 49.72 -27.68 12.59
C GLY A 6 49.96 -29.20 12.69
N THR A 7 48.91 -30.00 12.93
CA THR A 7 49.00 -31.46 12.83
C THR A 7 49.01 -31.88 11.35
N SER A 8 50.09 -32.52 10.91
CA SER A 8 50.23 -33.12 9.59
C SER A 8 49.67 -34.54 9.59
N GLY A 9 48.83 -34.87 8.61
CA GLY A 9 48.44 -36.25 8.30
C GLY A 9 49.26 -36.74 7.12
N VAL A 10 50.04 -37.81 7.31
CA VAL A 10 50.75 -38.44 6.19
C VAL A 10 49.74 -39.23 5.36
N LEU A 11 49.59 -38.90 4.09
CA LEU A 11 48.81 -39.70 3.15
C LEU A 11 49.74 -40.68 2.43
N GLN A 12 49.41 -41.96 2.49
CA GLN A 12 50.07 -42.99 1.69
C GLN A 12 49.41 -43.00 0.30
N GLY A 13 49.71 -41.98 -0.52
CA GLY A 13 49.21 -41.97 -1.89
C GLY A 13 49.67 -43.20 -2.68
N VAL A 14 48.98 -43.53 -3.74
CA VAL A 14 49.26 -44.71 -4.57
C VAL A 14 50.32 -44.36 -5.62
N LEU A 15 51.24 -45.28 -5.91
CA LEU A 15 52.37 -45.03 -6.84
C LEU A 15 51.97 -45.07 -8.32
N SER A 16 50.87 -45.74 -8.66
CA SER A 16 50.37 -45.86 -10.04
C SER A 16 48.90 -46.26 -10.05
N GLY A 17 48.16 -45.90 -11.11
CA GLY A 17 46.77 -46.31 -11.30
C GLY A 17 45.90 -45.21 -11.90
N PRO A 18 44.61 -45.48 -12.16
CA PRO A 18 43.70 -44.54 -12.81
C PRO A 18 43.42 -43.27 -11.98
N TYR A 19 43.79 -43.27 -10.70
CA TYR A 19 43.64 -42.16 -9.75
C TYR A 19 44.92 -41.31 -9.58
N THR A 20 45.98 -41.62 -10.32
CA THR A 20 47.25 -40.87 -10.32
C THR A 20 47.35 -39.97 -11.56
N GLY A 21 48.21 -38.96 -11.51
CA GLY A 21 48.53 -38.07 -12.62
C GLY A 21 48.06 -36.62 -12.46
N GLY A 22 48.54 -35.76 -13.37
CA GLY A 22 48.27 -34.33 -13.35
C GLY A 22 46.81 -33.94 -13.65
N LYS A 23 46.53 -32.63 -13.50
CA LYS A 23 45.22 -32.01 -13.73
C LYS A 23 44.62 -32.42 -15.08
N LYS A 24 43.35 -32.81 -15.06
CA LYS A 24 42.52 -33.10 -16.24
C LYS A 24 41.55 -31.95 -16.48
N LEU A 25 41.45 -31.51 -17.72
CA LEU A 25 40.45 -30.53 -18.14
C LEU A 25 39.29 -31.26 -18.79
N VAL A 26 38.08 -31.04 -18.29
CA VAL A 26 36.86 -31.72 -18.73
C VAL A 26 35.86 -30.67 -19.18
N ASP A 27 35.48 -30.71 -20.45
CA ASP A 27 34.34 -29.94 -20.94
C ASP A 27 33.06 -30.59 -20.44
N ALA A 28 32.36 -29.93 -19.50
CA ALA A 28 31.16 -30.47 -18.90
C ALA A 28 30.10 -30.83 -19.95
N ALA A 29 30.04 -30.08 -21.06
CA ALA A 29 29.09 -30.31 -22.16
C ALA A 29 29.37 -31.61 -22.94
N LYS A 30 30.58 -32.16 -22.85
CA LYS A 30 30.96 -33.43 -23.47
C LYS A 30 30.79 -34.65 -22.58
N LEU A 31 30.59 -34.47 -21.26
CA LEU A 31 30.26 -35.57 -20.36
C LEU A 31 28.99 -36.28 -20.81
N SER A 32 28.93 -37.61 -20.62
CA SER A 32 27.68 -38.35 -20.77
C SER A 32 26.63 -37.78 -19.81
N ARG A 33 25.35 -37.85 -20.18
CA ARG A 33 24.25 -37.34 -19.35
C ARG A 33 24.26 -37.97 -17.95
N ALA A 34 24.57 -39.26 -17.87
CA ALA A 34 24.66 -39.99 -16.60
C ALA A 34 25.84 -39.51 -15.74
N ALA A 35 27.06 -39.40 -16.31
CA ALA A 35 28.23 -38.91 -15.57
C ALA A 35 28.06 -37.46 -15.12
N ARG A 36 27.50 -36.61 -15.98
CA ARG A 36 27.16 -35.21 -15.64
C ARG A 36 26.15 -35.14 -14.50
N GLN A 37 25.09 -35.95 -14.53
CA GLN A 37 24.08 -35.97 -13.48
C GLN A 37 24.64 -36.47 -12.15
N ARG A 38 25.43 -37.56 -12.14
CA ARG A 38 26.11 -38.06 -10.94
C ARG A 38 27.03 -37.00 -10.34
N LEU A 39 27.84 -36.36 -11.18
CA LEU A 39 28.69 -35.25 -10.75
C LEU A 39 27.85 -34.09 -10.19
N ALA A 40 26.79 -33.66 -10.89
CA ALA A 40 25.91 -32.60 -10.42
C ALA A 40 25.27 -32.92 -9.06
N ASP A 41 24.80 -34.16 -8.86
CA ASP A 41 24.19 -34.61 -7.62
C ASP A 41 25.21 -34.72 -6.47
N ALA A 42 26.42 -35.20 -6.74
CA ALA A 42 27.53 -35.18 -5.78
C ALA A 42 27.87 -33.73 -5.35
N LEU A 43 28.08 -32.82 -6.30
CA LEU A 43 28.39 -31.40 -6.03
C LEU A 43 27.26 -30.64 -5.31
N ALA A 44 26.01 -31.05 -5.54
CA ALA A 44 24.83 -30.54 -4.85
C ALA A 44 24.66 -31.14 -3.44
N GLY A 45 25.35 -32.24 -3.12
CA GLY A 45 25.20 -33.00 -1.88
C GLY A 45 23.92 -33.83 -1.84
N ARG A 46 23.36 -34.20 -3.00
CA ARG A 46 22.14 -35.01 -3.15
C ARG A 46 22.39 -36.48 -3.48
N GLY A 47 23.64 -36.83 -3.82
CA GLY A 47 24.02 -38.20 -4.19
C GLY A 47 25.41 -38.57 -3.67
N GLU A 48 25.82 -39.79 -3.98
CA GLU A 48 27.17 -40.30 -3.70
C GLU A 48 28.10 -40.02 -4.90
N PRO A 49 29.40 -39.73 -4.64
CA PRO A 49 30.00 -39.53 -3.32
C PRO A 49 29.63 -38.19 -2.67
N SER A 50 29.62 -38.17 -1.33
CA SER A 50 29.44 -36.92 -0.57
C SER A 50 30.70 -36.04 -0.63
N VAL A 51 30.52 -34.74 -0.83
CA VAL A 51 31.61 -33.76 -0.81
C VAL A 51 32.23 -33.65 0.59
N ILE A 52 33.56 -33.69 0.69
CA ILE A 52 34.31 -33.53 1.93
C ILE A 52 34.36 -32.05 2.34
N VAL A 53 34.79 -31.19 1.42
CA VAL A 53 34.88 -29.73 1.60
C VAL A 53 34.40 -29.03 0.33
N HIS A 54 33.68 -27.92 0.47
CA HIS A 54 33.32 -27.09 -0.68
C HIS A 54 33.55 -25.60 -0.40
N GLU A 55 34.13 -24.94 -1.38
CA GLU A 55 34.26 -23.48 -1.44
C GLU A 55 33.35 -22.98 -2.56
N ARG A 56 32.14 -22.55 -2.19
CA ARG A 56 31.18 -21.94 -3.12
C ARG A 56 31.38 -20.43 -3.10
N ALA A 57 31.39 -19.81 -4.28
CA ALA A 57 31.35 -18.35 -4.37
C ALA A 57 30.15 -17.82 -3.56
N PRO A 58 30.37 -16.87 -2.63
CA PRO A 58 29.37 -16.46 -1.65
C PRO A 58 28.07 -16.01 -2.33
N LEU A 59 26.93 -16.42 -1.78
CA LEU A 59 25.61 -16.05 -2.30
C LEU A 59 25.43 -14.51 -2.36
N GLY A 60 26.11 -13.76 -1.48
CA GLY A 60 26.05 -12.29 -1.40
C GLY A 60 26.66 -11.57 -2.61
N SER A 61 27.64 -12.16 -3.31
CA SER A 61 28.13 -11.62 -4.58
C SER A 61 27.20 -11.95 -5.77
N ARG A 62 26.12 -12.70 -5.52
CA ARG A 62 25.11 -13.07 -6.53
C ARG A 62 23.93 -12.10 -6.60
N LEU A 63 23.86 -11.06 -5.77
CA LEU A 63 23.05 -9.88 -6.08
C LEU A 63 23.66 -9.24 -7.32
N SER A 64 23.24 -9.78 -8.45
CA SER A 64 23.81 -9.44 -9.73
C SER A 64 23.50 -7.98 -10.04
N LEU A 65 24.38 -7.36 -10.81
CA LEU A 65 24.10 -6.08 -11.46
C LEU A 65 22.69 -6.04 -12.07
N GLY A 66 22.21 -7.17 -12.61
CA GLY A 66 20.84 -7.34 -13.12
C GLY A 66 19.75 -7.17 -12.06
N THR A 67 19.91 -7.73 -10.86
CA THR A 67 18.93 -7.57 -9.78
C THR A 67 18.81 -6.11 -9.34
N TRP A 68 19.95 -5.42 -9.19
CA TRP A 68 19.97 -3.99 -8.87
C TRP A 68 19.39 -3.14 -10.00
N ALA A 69 19.71 -3.45 -11.26
CA ALA A 69 19.14 -2.79 -12.43
C ALA A 69 17.62 -2.96 -12.51
N LEU A 70 17.09 -4.15 -12.15
CA LEU A 70 15.66 -4.40 -12.08
C LEU A 70 15.00 -3.52 -11.01
N LEU A 71 15.53 -3.52 -9.80
CA LEU A 71 15.00 -2.72 -8.70
C LEU A 71 15.02 -1.22 -9.03
N LEU A 72 16.13 -0.74 -9.61
CA LEU A 72 16.26 0.66 -10.03
C LEU A 72 15.27 1.03 -11.14
N GLY A 73 15.09 0.15 -12.14
CA GLY A 73 14.13 0.36 -13.23
C GLY A 73 12.68 0.38 -12.73
N LEU A 74 12.32 -0.55 -11.84
CA LEU A 74 10.99 -0.59 -11.22
C LEU A 74 10.73 0.65 -10.36
N PHE A 75 11.71 1.05 -9.56
CA PHE A 75 11.63 2.28 -8.76
C PHE A 75 11.43 3.51 -9.65
N ALA A 76 12.22 3.66 -10.72
CA ALA A 76 12.08 4.75 -11.67
C ALA A 76 10.69 4.79 -12.31
N ILE A 77 10.15 3.65 -12.75
CA ILE A 77 8.79 3.57 -13.31
C ILE A 77 7.73 3.98 -12.27
N ALA A 78 7.84 3.47 -11.03
CA ALA A 78 6.90 3.79 -9.95
C ALA A 78 6.94 5.29 -9.59
N THR A 79 8.13 5.87 -9.49
CA THR A 79 8.32 7.30 -9.26
C THR A 79 7.72 8.12 -10.39
N LEU A 80 8.00 7.79 -11.66
CA LEU A 80 7.37 8.46 -12.80
C LEU A 80 5.85 8.32 -12.76
N MET A 81 5.30 7.16 -12.40
CA MET A 81 3.85 6.97 -12.28
C MET A 81 3.22 7.86 -11.22
N ALA A 82 3.88 8.05 -10.07
CA ALA A 82 3.34 8.78 -8.94
C ALA A 82 3.44 10.31 -9.07
N ILE A 83 4.50 10.85 -9.66
CA ILE A 83 4.75 12.30 -9.60
C ILE A 83 3.65 13.06 -10.34
N GLY A 84 2.94 13.92 -9.60
CA GLY A 84 1.90 14.80 -10.12
C GLY A 84 0.59 14.10 -10.50
N PHE A 85 0.45 12.80 -10.25
CA PHE A 85 -0.72 12.03 -10.66
C PHE A 85 -2.02 12.60 -10.05
N GLY A 86 -2.99 12.95 -10.89
CA GLY A 86 -4.32 13.42 -10.46
C GLY A 86 -4.36 14.73 -9.66
N ASP A 87 -3.24 15.45 -9.54
CA ASP A 87 -3.22 16.77 -8.90
C ASP A 87 -3.39 17.88 -9.94
N PRO A 88 -4.52 18.61 -9.95
CA PRO A 88 -4.73 19.67 -10.91
C PRO A 88 -3.69 20.77 -10.79
N ARG A 89 -3.05 20.97 -9.64
CA ARG A 89 -2.05 22.03 -9.42
C ARG A 89 -0.64 21.63 -9.88
N ALA A 90 -0.36 20.34 -9.99
CA ALA A 90 0.95 19.87 -10.37
C ALA A 90 1.21 20.14 -11.87
N ARG A 91 2.38 20.70 -12.18
CA ARG A 91 2.82 20.88 -13.59
C ARG A 91 2.89 19.54 -14.34
N TRP A 92 3.08 18.44 -13.61
CA TRP A 92 3.18 17.08 -14.17
C TRP A 92 1.89 16.27 -13.96
N ALA A 93 0.75 16.93 -13.77
CA ALA A 93 -0.55 16.26 -13.89
C ALA A 93 -0.65 15.53 -15.21
N TYR A 94 -0.21 16.21 -16.27
CA TYR A 94 0.18 15.61 -17.54
C TYR A 94 1.69 15.60 -17.67
N GLN A 95 2.25 14.43 -17.89
CA GLN A 95 3.66 14.33 -18.20
C GLN A 95 3.90 14.70 -19.66
N PRO A 96 4.90 15.54 -19.93
CA PRO A 96 5.17 15.99 -21.28
C PRO A 96 5.87 14.87 -22.07
N ALA A 97 5.82 14.94 -23.40
CA ALA A 97 6.20 13.84 -24.29
C ALA A 97 7.69 13.45 -24.17
N GLU A 98 8.55 14.34 -23.68
CA GLU A 98 9.97 14.07 -23.46
C GLU A 98 10.18 12.97 -22.42
N LEU A 99 9.24 12.77 -21.50
CA LEU A 99 9.31 11.70 -20.50
C LEU A 99 9.03 10.31 -21.06
N ILE A 100 8.55 10.17 -22.31
CA ILE A 100 8.44 8.87 -22.99
C ILE A 100 9.81 8.16 -23.00
N ALA A 101 10.89 8.90 -23.25
CA ALA A 101 12.23 8.36 -23.25
C ALA A 101 12.64 7.81 -21.87
N ALA A 102 12.26 8.50 -20.78
CA ALA A 102 12.55 8.05 -19.42
C ALA A 102 11.84 6.72 -19.09
N TYR A 103 10.56 6.60 -19.47
CA TYR A 103 9.83 5.33 -19.34
C TYR A 103 10.44 4.21 -20.19
N ALA A 104 10.81 4.50 -21.43
CA ALA A 104 11.42 3.53 -22.33
C ALA A 104 12.77 3.02 -21.80
N ILE A 105 13.62 3.92 -21.28
CA ILE A 105 14.90 3.56 -20.66
C ILE A 105 14.68 2.70 -19.42
N ALA A 106 13.79 3.11 -18.50
CA ALA A 106 13.52 2.37 -17.28
C ALA A 106 12.93 0.98 -17.58
N ALA A 107 11.99 0.88 -18.52
CA ALA A 107 11.43 -0.39 -18.97
C ALA A 107 12.50 -1.28 -19.63
N THR A 108 13.39 -0.71 -20.43
CA THR A 108 14.50 -1.43 -21.08
C THR A 108 15.49 -2.00 -20.07
N LEU A 109 15.84 -1.23 -19.03
CA LEU A 109 16.63 -1.71 -17.90
C LEU A 109 15.97 -2.91 -17.21
N CYS A 110 14.66 -2.83 -16.94
CA CYS A 110 13.90 -3.97 -16.41
C CYS A 110 13.91 -5.17 -17.36
N GLY A 111 13.70 -4.95 -18.67
CA GLY A 111 13.69 -5.99 -19.68
C GLY A 111 15.02 -6.74 -19.77
N PHE A 112 16.14 -6.02 -19.81
CA PHE A 112 17.48 -6.63 -19.80
C PHE A 112 17.78 -7.37 -18.50
N ALA A 113 17.38 -6.80 -17.36
CA ALA A 113 17.54 -7.47 -16.08
C ALA A 113 16.76 -8.78 -16.01
N ILE A 114 15.49 -8.77 -16.43
CA ILE A 114 14.63 -9.95 -16.52
C ILE A 114 15.22 -10.99 -17.49
N LEU A 115 15.66 -10.57 -18.68
CA LEU A 115 16.34 -11.46 -19.63
C LEU A 115 17.60 -12.09 -19.02
N SER A 116 18.39 -11.31 -18.27
CA SER A 116 19.59 -11.82 -17.60
C SER A 116 19.24 -12.86 -16.52
N LEU A 117 18.15 -12.66 -15.79
CA LEU A 117 17.64 -13.60 -14.79
C LEU A 117 17.10 -14.88 -15.46
N PHE A 118 16.36 -14.75 -16.56
CA PHE A 118 15.88 -15.90 -17.33
C PHE A 118 17.02 -16.68 -17.96
N ARG A 119 18.03 -16.01 -18.54
CA ARG A 119 19.23 -16.67 -19.04
C ARG A 119 19.94 -17.42 -17.91
N ARG A 120 20.18 -16.77 -16.77
CA ARG A 120 20.77 -17.43 -15.59
C ARG A 120 19.96 -18.64 -15.12
N ARG A 121 18.63 -18.51 -15.08
CA ARG A 121 17.75 -19.61 -14.68
C ARG A 121 17.77 -20.75 -15.69
N ALA A 122 17.63 -20.45 -16.99
CA ALA A 122 17.67 -21.44 -18.06
C ALA A 122 19.00 -22.22 -18.04
N LEU A 123 20.11 -21.50 -17.83
CA LEU A 123 21.44 -22.08 -17.68
C LEU A 123 21.56 -22.92 -16.38
N ALA A 124 20.91 -22.52 -15.29
CA ALA A 124 20.90 -23.26 -14.04
C ALA A 124 19.96 -24.49 -14.05
N THR A 125 18.92 -24.49 -14.90
CA THR A 125 17.88 -25.53 -14.89
C THR A 125 18.22 -26.79 -15.69
N GLY A 126 19.31 -26.84 -16.44
CA GLY A 126 19.41 -27.87 -17.47
C GLY A 126 20.78 -28.34 -17.92
N ASP A 127 21.84 -28.30 -17.10
CA ASP A 127 23.07 -29.12 -17.23
C ASP A 127 24.32 -28.44 -16.62
N ALA A 128 24.23 -27.16 -16.24
CA ALA A 128 25.37 -26.46 -15.65
C ALA A 128 25.70 -27.01 -14.25
N LEU A 129 26.96 -27.33 -14.03
CA LEU A 129 27.48 -27.73 -12.73
C LEU A 129 27.59 -26.49 -11.82
N LEU A 130 27.35 -26.68 -10.52
CA LEU A 130 27.44 -25.60 -9.55
C LEU A 130 28.89 -25.06 -9.49
N PRO A 131 29.12 -23.75 -9.67
CA PRO A 131 30.46 -23.20 -9.65
C PRO A 131 31.04 -23.16 -8.24
N GLY A 132 32.30 -23.53 -8.12
CA GLY A 132 33.02 -23.62 -6.86
C GLY A 132 34.18 -24.61 -6.92
N ARG A 133 34.87 -24.76 -5.79
CA ARG A 133 35.92 -25.78 -5.60
C ARG A 133 35.39 -26.84 -4.65
N TYR A 134 35.53 -28.09 -5.02
CA TYR A 134 34.93 -29.23 -4.33
C TYR A 134 35.99 -30.28 -4.10
N LEU A 135 36.09 -30.74 -2.87
CA LEU A 135 36.93 -31.87 -2.50
C LEU A 135 36.03 -33.09 -2.41
N LEU A 136 36.04 -33.92 -3.46
CA LEU A 136 35.44 -35.25 -3.47
C LEU A 136 36.42 -36.25 -2.86
N PRO A 137 35.97 -37.48 -2.52
CA PRO A 137 36.85 -38.52 -2.02
C PRO A 137 38.08 -38.72 -2.92
N LEU A 138 37.89 -38.93 -4.22
CA LEU A 138 38.97 -39.33 -5.11
C LEU A 138 39.57 -38.16 -5.92
N ASP A 139 38.92 -36.98 -5.89
CA ASP A 139 39.27 -35.83 -6.73
C ASP A 139 39.06 -34.48 -6.05
N ALA A 140 39.96 -33.54 -6.33
CA ALA A 140 39.67 -32.12 -6.19
C ALA A 140 39.10 -31.57 -7.52
N VAL A 141 37.85 -31.14 -7.50
CA VAL A 141 37.09 -30.65 -8.66
C VAL A 141 36.88 -29.14 -8.55
N GLU A 142 37.40 -28.39 -9.51
CA GLU A 142 37.16 -26.97 -9.66
C GLU A 142 36.22 -26.72 -10.85
N VAL A 143 35.05 -26.16 -10.53
CA VAL A 143 34.01 -25.83 -11.49
C VAL A 143 33.97 -24.32 -11.65
N PRO A 144 34.46 -23.76 -12.77
CA PRO A 144 34.38 -22.33 -13.01
C PRO A 144 32.93 -21.87 -13.20
N PRO A 145 32.65 -20.56 -13.04
CA PRO A 145 31.38 -19.99 -13.49
C PRO A 145 31.19 -20.25 -14.98
N LEU A 146 29.94 -20.49 -15.38
CA LEU A 146 29.58 -20.72 -16.77
C LEU A 146 30.03 -19.53 -17.63
N GLY A 147 30.78 -19.81 -18.70
CA GLY A 147 31.23 -18.80 -19.64
C GLY A 147 30.07 -18.14 -20.39
N ALA A 148 30.31 -16.98 -21.00
CA ALA A 148 29.31 -16.28 -21.82
C ALA A 148 28.73 -17.15 -22.95
N ASN A 149 29.50 -18.12 -23.41
CA ASN A 149 29.14 -19.05 -24.48
C ASN A 149 28.39 -20.30 -23.99
N GLY A 150 28.20 -20.44 -22.67
CA GLY A 150 27.64 -21.66 -22.07
C GLY A 150 28.66 -22.77 -21.83
N ASP A 151 29.95 -22.53 -22.11
CA ASP A 151 31.01 -23.51 -21.88
C ASP A 151 31.38 -23.54 -20.38
N GLN A 152 31.61 -24.74 -19.84
CA GLN A 152 32.08 -24.96 -18.48
C GLN A 152 33.20 -25.99 -18.46
N ILE A 153 34.44 -25.51 -18.37
CA ILE A 153 35.62 -26.38 -18.33
C ILE A 153 35.95 -26.71 -16.87
N VAL A 154 35.58 -27.91 -16.45
CA VAL A 154 35.86 -28.45 -15.12
C VAL A 154 37.31 -28.87 -15.04
N VAL A 155 38.01 -28.45 -13.99
CA VAL A 155 39.37 -28.90 -13.69
C VAL A 155 39.28 -30.00 -12.64
N VAL A 156 39.73 -31.19 -12.98
CA VAL A 156 39.73 -32.36 -12.09
C VAL A 156 41.18 -32.67 -11.73
N THR A 157 41.48 -32.70 -10.43
CA THR A 157 42.82 -33.06 -9.93
C THR A 157 42.70 -34.34 -9.11
N PRO A 158 43.18 -35.48 -9.63
CA PRO A 158 43.15 -36.74 -8.92
C PRO A 158 43.93 -36.70 -7.60
N LEU A 159 43.42 -37.35 -6.56
CA LEU A 159 44.04 -37.39 -5.24
C LEU A 159 44.92 -38.62 -4.98
N GLY A 160 45.11 -39.50 -5.98
CA GLY A 160 46.02 -40.66 -5.83
C GLY A 160 47.47 -40.24 -5.59
N ASP A 161 47.87 -39.05 -6.07
CA ASP A 161 49.20 -38.48 -5.87
C ASP A 161 49.31 -37.64 -4.58
N ALA A 162 48.27 -37.60 -3.74
CA ALA A 162 48.33 -36.83 -2.50
C ALA A 162 49.32 -37.48 -1.50
N ARG A 163 50.27 -36.69 -1.00
CA ARG A 163 51.34 -37.15 -0.08
C ARG A 163 51.18 -36.63 1.34
N ASP A 164 50.61 -35.44 1.50
CA ASP A 164 50.47 -34.79 2.80
C ASP A 164 49.20 -33.94 2.86
N VAL A 165 48.59 -33.86 4.04
CA VAL A 165 47.47 -32.99 4.34
C VAL A 165 47.77 -32.21 5.60
N ARG A 166 47.68 -30.89 5.51
CA ARG A 166 47.93 -29.98 6.62
C ARG A 166 46.82 -28.95 6.72
N VAL A 167 46.49 -28.57 7.95
CA VAL A 167 45.62 -27.42 8.22
C VAL A 167 46.51 -26.25 8.59
N ARG A 168 46.45 -25.16 7.83
CA ARG A 168 47.18 -23.91 8.09
C ARG A 168 46.22 -22.75 8.28
N PRO A 169 46.56 -21.71 9.06
CA PRO A 169 45.81 -20.46 9.02
C PRO A 169 45.84 -19.86 7.61
N ALA A 170 44.71 -19.33 7.15
CA ALA A 170 44.56 -18.73 5.82
C ALA A 170 45.53 -17.56 5.65
N SER A 171 46.33 -17.59 4.58
CA SER A 171 47.42 -16.64 4.38
C SER A 171 46.95 -15.22 4.03
N SER A 172 45.68 -15.05 3.62
CA SER A 172 45.21 -13.82 2.95
C SER A 172 43.96 -13.16 3.55
N SER A 173 43.33 -13.73 4.59
CA SER A 173 42.09 -13.19 5.13
C SER A 173 42.29 -12.46 6.46
N THR A 174 41.82 -11.21 6.53
CA THR A 174 41.61 -10.44 7.77
C THR A 174 40.69 -11.15 8.78
N THR A 175 39.95 -12.16 8.34
CA THR A 175 39.22 -13.09 9.20
C THR A 175 40.08 -14.32 9.46
N LYS A 176 40.20 -14.74 10.72
CA LYS A 176 40.95 -15.92 11.16
C LYS A 176 40.29 -17.20 10.64
N ARG A 177 40.49 -17.51 9.36
CA ARG A 177 40.00 -18.73 8.69
C ARG A 177 41.13 -19.74 8.59
N GLU A 178 40.79 -21.01 8.61
CA GLU A 178 41.74 -22.09 8.37
C GLU A 178 41.64 -22.56 6.91
N GLU A 179 42.75 -23.05 6.37
CA GLU A 179 42.85 -23.65 5.04
C GLU A 179 43.31 -25.10 5.18
N LEU A 180 42.59 -26.02 4.53
CA LEU A 180 43.04 -27.39 4.30
C LEU A 180 43.95 -27.41 3.08
N VAL A 181 45.21 -27.75 3.25
CA VAL A 181 46.21 -27.82 2.18
C VAL A 181 46.58 -29.27 1.93
N ILE A 182 46.43 -29.69 0.69
CA ILE A 182 46.81 -31.01 0.20
C ILE A 182 48.06 -30.83 -0.66
N LEU A 183 49.15 -31.49 -0.29
CA LEU A 183 50.38 -31.52 -1.07
C LEU A 183 50.38 -32.75 -1.96
N LEU A 184 50.46 -32.52 -3.27
CA LEU A 184 50.56 -33.57 -4.27
C LEU A 184 52.01 -33.93 -4.56
N ASP A 185 52.20 -35.10 -5.17
CA ASP A 185 53.46 -35.49 -5.75
C ASP A 185 53.93 -34.46 -6.79
N GLY A 186 55.22 -34.14 -6.79
CA GLY A 186 55.77 -33.01 -7.55
C GLY A 186 55.60 -31.63 -6.90
N GLY A 187 55.08 -31.54 -5.68
CA GLY A 187 55.10 -30.31 -4.86
C GLY A 187 53.97 -29.32 -5.13
N ALA A 188 52.96 -29.69 -5.94
CA ALA A 188 51.79 -28.85 -6.16
C ALA A 188 50.88 -28.83 -4.91
N GLU A 189 50.40 -27.65 -4.52
CA GLU A 189 49.46 -27.50 -3.41
C GLU A 189 48.03 -27.23 -3.88
N ILE A 190 47.05 -27.88 -3.26
CA ILE A 190 45.62 -27.53 -3.36
C ILE A 190 45.15 -27.08 -1.98
N ALA A 191 44.70 -25.83 -1.87
CA ALA A 191 44.17 -25.28 -0.62
C ALA A 191 42.64 -25.11 -0.68
N PHE A 192 41.90 -25.47 0.38
CA PHE A 192 40.46 -25.22 0.52
C PHE A 192 40.20 -24.40 1.78
N ALA A 193 39.43 -23.31 1.66
CA ALA A 193 39.03 -22.52 2.82
C ALA A 193 38.00 -23.27 3.67
N LEU A 194 38.25 -23.33 4.98
CA LEU A 194 37.40 -23.99 5.97
C LEU A 194 36.68 -22.95 6.83
N ARG A 195 35.48 -23.29 7.31
CA ARG A 195 34.67 -22.39 8.16
C ARG A 195 35.03 -22.49 9.64
N SER A 196 35.58 -23.64 10.07
CA SER A 196 35.90 -23.91 11.47
C SER A 196 36.89 -25.06 11.63
N ASP A 197 37.58 -25.09 12.78
CA ASP A 197 38.52 -26.15 13.17
C ASP A 197 37.84 -27.54 13.19
N ARG A 198 36.54 -27.60 13.56
CA ARG A 198 35.77 -28.86 13.53
C ARG A 198 35.58 -29.40 12.11
N GLU A 199 35.36 -28.51 11.15
CA GLU A 199 35.27 -28.86 9.72
C GLU A 199 36.64 -29.33 9.22
N ALA A 200 37.73 -28.69 9.69
CA ALA A 200 39.11 -29.11 9.40
C ALA A 200 39.37 -30.55 9.85
N GLU A 201 39.09 -30.86 11.12
CA GLU A 201 39.30 -32.20 11.67
C GLU A 201 38.44 -33.24 10.96
N ALA A 202 37.18 -32.92 10.64
CA ALA A 202 36.29 -33.82 9.92
C ALA A 202 36.78 -34.07 8.49
N ALA A 203 37.27 -33.04 7.80
CA ALA A 203 37.80 -33.15 6.45
C ALA A 203 39.07 -34.01 6.42
N VAL A 204 40.01 -33.80 7.36
CA VAL A 204 41.22 -34.62 7.48
C VAL A 204 40.88 -36.08 7.73
N ARG A 205 39.96 -36.39 8.67
CA ARG A 205 39.54 -37.78 8.93
C ARG A 205 38.89 -38.45 7.72
N ARG A 206 38.07 -37.70 6.97
CA ARG A 206 37.45 -38.19 5.73
C ARG A 206 38.50 -38.47 4.65
N LEU A 207 39.50 -37.59 4.50
CA LEU A 207 40.62 -37.81 3.58
C LEU A 207 41.47 -39.03 3.97
N GLU A 208 41.78 -39.20 5.26
CA GLU A 208 42.48 -40.39 5.77
C GLU A 208 41.68 -41.67 5.45
N HIS A 209 40.36 -41.64 5.61
CA HIS A 209 39.49 -42.76 5.23
C HIS A 209 39.47 -43.00 3.72
N THR A 210 39.47 -41.93 2.93
CA THR A 210 39.50 -42.06 1.47
C THR A 210 40.81 -42.64 0.95
N GLN A 211 41.96 -42.37 1.56
CA GLN A 211 43.21 -43.01 1.12
C GLN A 211 43.13 -44.54 1.24
N ARG A 212 42.53 -45.05 2.33
CA ARG A 212 42.28 -46.50 2.47
C ARG A 212 41.35 -47.03 1.39
N LEU A 213 40.28 -46.28 1.09
CA LEU A 213 39.39 -46.63 -0.01
C LEU A 213 40.14 -46.66 -1.35
N LEU A 214 41.05 -45.72 -1.59
CA LEU A 214 41.84 -45.62 -2.81
C LEU A 214 42.82 -46.80 -2.95
N GLU A 215 43.44 -47.22 -1.86
CA GLU A 215 44.23 -48.45 -1.78
C GLU A 215 43.37 -49.69 -2.07
N GLU A 216 42.23 -49.84 -1.40
CA GLU A 216 41.30 -50.96 -1.61
C GLU A 216 40.82 -51.04 -3.06
N LEU A 217 40.40 -49.92 -3.65
CA LEU A 217 39.93 -49.87 -5.04
C LEU A 217 41.06 -50.17 -6.03
N THR A 218 42.30 -49.81 -5.71
CA THR A 218 43.44 -50.08 -6.60
C THR A 218 43.84 -51.55 -6.58
N TYR A 219 43.84 -52.21 -5.41
CA TYR A 219 44.32 -53.58 -5.27
C TYR A 219 43.23 -54.66 -5.38
N ASN A 220 42.00 -54.39 -4.92
CA ASN A 220 40.93 -55.39 -4.88
C ASN A 220 39.97 -55.33 -6.07
N GLY A 221 39.97 -54.24 -6.86
CA GLY A 221 39.18 -54.13 -8.08
C GLY A 221 37.65 -54.15 -7.88
N ASP A 222 37.15 -53.72 -6.73
CA ASP A 222 35.71 -53.65 -6.44
C ASP A 222 35.02 -52.55 -7.27
N LEU A 223 34.47 -52.97 -8.42
CA LEU A 223 33.85 -52.10 -9.43
C LEU A 223 32.64 -51.34 -8.88
N GLU A 224 31.84 -51.98 -8.02
CA GLU A 224 30.60 -51.39 -7.48
C GLU A 224 30.93 -50.26 -6.51
N ARG A 225 31.91 -50.47 -5.63
CA ARG A 225 32.42 -49.40 -4.75
C ARG A 225 33.10 -48.28 -5.51
N ALA A 226 33.82 -48.59 -6.59
CA ALA A 226 34.43 -47.57 -7.43
C ALA A 226 33.36 -46.67 -8.08
N LEU A 227 32.29 -47.28 -8.60
CA LEU A 227 31.18 -46.56 -9.23
C LEU A 227 30.45 -45.61 -8.26
N SER A 228 30.24 -46.02 -7.00
CA SER A 228 29.56 -45.18 -5.99
C SER A 228 30.43 -44.04 -5.46
N ASN A 229 31.76 -44.18 -5.52
CA ASN A 229 32.70 -43.21 -4.97
C ASN A 229 33.42 -42.34 -6.01
N ASP A 230 33.27 -42.65 -7.31
CA ASP A 230 33.82 -41.89 -8.42
C ASP A 230 32.71 -41.45 -9.41
N PRO A 231 32.29 -40.16 -9.40
CA PRO A 231 31.30 -39.68 -10.36
C PRO A 231 31.81 -39.68 -11.81
N LEU A 232 33.13 -39.77 -12.00
CA LEU A 232 33.85 -39.80 -13.28
C LEU A 232 34.40 -41.19 -13.62
N PHE A 233 33.92 -42.25 -12.95
CA PHE A 233 34.37 -43.62 -13.13
C PHE A 233 34.47 -44.06 -14.60
N ASP A 234 33.42 -43.79 -15.39
CA ASP A 234 33.36 -44.14 -16.82
C ASP A 234 34.54 -43.55 -17.62
N LEU A 235 35.01 -42.33 -17.27
CA LEU A 235 36.14 -41.70 -17.94
C LEU A 235 37.47 -42.37 -17.62
N ARG A 236 37.60 -42.93 -16.41
CA ARG A 236 38.81 -43.61 -15.95
C ARG A 236 38.95 -45.00 -16.55
N VAL A 237 37.87 -45.78 -16.52
CA VAL A 237 37.87 -47.15 -17.04
C VAL A 237 38.17 -47.18 -18.53
N ASP A 238 37.54 -46.30 -19.29
CA ASP A 238 37.71 -46.26 -20.75
C ASP A 238 38.94 -45.47 -21.20
N ALA A 239 39.73 -44.93 -20.26
CA ALA A 239 40.82 -43.98 -20.51
C ALA A 239 40.40 -42.81 -21.44
N SER A 240 39.14 -42.42 -21.38
CA SER A 240 38.48 -41.57 -22.38
C SER A 240 38.59 -40.07 -22.07
N TRP A 241 39.49 -39.65 -21.17
CA TRP A 241 39.75 -38.25 -20.83
C TRP A 241 39.96 -37.34 -22.05
N GLY A 242 40.62 -37.85 -23.11
CA GLY A 242 40.84 -37.11 -24.34
C GLY A 242 39.55 -36.76 -25.10
N SER A 243 38.51 -37.58 -24.98
CA SER A 243 37.20 -37.36 -25.64
C SER A 243 36.42 -36.20 -25.02
N VAL A 244 36.60 -35.98 -23.71
CA VAL A 244 35.95 -34.90 -22.96
C VAL A 244 36.84 -33.69 -22.75
N ALA A 245 38.11 -33.75 -23.16
CA ALA A 245 39.00 -32.61 -23.10
C ALA A 245 38.50 -31.45 -23.99
N PRO A 246 38.74 -30.18 -23.61
CA PRO A 246 38.46 -29.05 -24.47
C PRO A 246 39.24 -29.19 -25.78
N SER A 247 38.54 -29.15 -26.92
CA SER A 247 39.17 -29.32 -28.24
C SER A 247 39.88 -28.03 -28.68
N GLY A 248 41.17 -27.87 -28.35
CA GLY A 248 42.05 -26.80 -28.85
C GLY A 248 41.59 -25.37 -28.53
N PRO A 249 42.26 -24.32 -29.05
CA PRO A 249 41.71 -22.96 -29.05
C PRO A 249 40.43 -23.02 -29.85
N VAL A 250 39.32 -23.00 -29.12
CA VAL A 250 37.97 -23.25 -29.58
C VAL A 250 37.66 -22.43 -30.84
N THR A 251 37.85 -23.02 -32.03
CA THR A 251 37.34 -22.45 -33.28
C THR A 251 35.86 -22.78 -33.37
N THR A 252 35.06 -22.24 -32.46
CA THR A 252 33.59 -22.33 -32.45
C THR A 252 32.94 -21.42 -33.49
N ARG A 253 33.67 -20.98 -34.53
CA ARG A 253 33.22 -19.92 -35.45
C ARG A 253 31.83 -20.18 -36.06
N ALA A 254 31.54 -21.42 -36.48
CA ALA A 254 30.27 -21.76 -37.13
C ALA A 254 29.07 -21.91 -36.17
N LYS A 255 29.27 -22.35 -34.92
CA LYS A 255 28.20 -22.38 -33.90
C LYS A 255 28.04 -21.04 -33.18
N HIS A 256 29.09 -20.22 -33.15
CA HIS A 256 29.05 -18.86 -32.61
C HIS A 256 28.17 -17.94 -33.46
N GLU A 257 28.24 -18.02 -34.79
CA GLU A 257 27.50 -17.09 -35.65
C GLU A 257 25.97 -17.20 -35.47
N THR A 258 25.42 -18.41 -35.38
CA THR A 258 23.98 -18.61 -35.17
C THR A 258 23.55 -18.27 -33.75
N ALA A 259 24.31 -18.70 -32.73
CA ALA A 259 24.03 -18.38 -31.32
C ALA A 259 24.12 -16.87 -31.06
N TRP A 260 25.07 -16.19 -31.69
CA TRP A 260 25.25 -14.74 -31.59
C TRP A 260 24.15 -13.97 -32.31
N LEU A 261 23.72 -14.41 -33.49
CA LEU A 261 22.55 -13.84 -34.20
C LEU A 261 21.28 -13.98 -33.36
N HIS A 262 21.01 -15.17 -32.78
CA HIS A 262 19.88 -15.35 -31.87
C HIS A 262 20.02 -14.52 -30.60
N ALA A 263 21.22 -14.39 -30.03
CA ALA A 263 21.46 -13.55 -28.87
C ALA A 263 21.18 -12.07 -29.18
N ARG A 264 21.56 -11.58 -30.38
CA ARG A 264 21.30 -10.22 -30.83
C ARG A 264 19.83 -9.96 -31.12
N LEU A 265 19.18 -10.88 -31.84
CA LEU A 265 17.75 -10.79 -32.14
C LEU A 265 16.92 -10.83 -30.86
N THR A 266 17.29 -11.66 -29.88
CA THR A 266 16.62 -11.69 -28.57
C THR A 266 16.86 -10.40 -27.78
N THR A 267 18.08 -9.85 -27.75
CA THR A 267 18.34 -8.58 -27.06
C THR A 267 17.64 -7.40 -27.72
N ALA A 268 17.65 -7.32 -29.05
CA ALA A 268 16.96 -6.27 -29.80
C ALA A 268 15.44 -6.39 -29.66
N GLY A 269 14.90 -7.61 -29.72
CA GLY A 269 13.49 -7.89 -29.49
C GLY A 269 13.04 -7.52 -28.08
N VAL A 270 13.82 -7.85 -27.05
CA VAL A 270 13.54 -7.45 -25.66
C VAL A 270 13.60 -5.93 -25.48
N ALA A 271 14.58 -5.26 -26.07
CA ALA A 271 14.67 -3.80 -26.01
C ALA A 271 13.48 -3.14 -26.73
N ALA A 272 13.12 -3.60 -27.93
CA ALA A 272 11.98 -3.07 -28.67
C ALA A 272 10.66 -3.26 -27.92
N LEU A 273 10.42 -4.47 -27.38
CA LEU A 273 9.25 -4.77 -26.56
C LEU A 273 9.22 -3.91 -25.29
N ALA A 274 10.35 -3.77 -24.60
CA ALA A 274 10.44 -2.97 -23.38
C ALA A 274 10.21 -1.47 -23.66
N CYS A 275 10.75 -0.93 -24.75
CA CYS A 275 10.46 0.42 -25.21
C CYS A 275 8.96 0.62 -25.50
N ALA A 276 8.34 -0.33 -26.21
CA ALA A 276 6.90 -0.28 -26.50
C ALA A 276 6.06 -0.31 -25.22
N LEU A 277 6.41 -1.17 -24.25
CA LEU A 277 5.77 -1.22 -22.94
C LEU A 277 5.98 0.06 -22.14
N GLY A 278 7.17 0.66 -22.18
CA GLY A 278 7.45 1.95 -21.55
C GLY A 278 6.61 3.09 -22.14
N ALA A 279 6.53 3.17 -23.47
CA ALA A 279 5.68 4.15 -24.15
C ALA A 279 4.18 3.93 -23.83
N GLY A 280 3.73 2.67 -23.81
CA GLY A 280 2.37 2.31 -23.40
C GLY A 280 2.07 2.70 -21.94
N ALA A 281 3.04 2.50 -21.04
CA ALA A 281 2.92 2.89 -19.64
C ALA A 281 2.79 4.42 -19.48
N PHE A 282 3.57 5.20 -20.23
CA PHE A 282 3.43 6.66 -20.28
C PHE A 282 2.03 7.09 -20.76
N ALA A 283 1.55 6.53 -21.88
CA ALA A 283 0.24 6.85 -22.43
C ALA A 283 -0.88 6.48 -21.45
N GLY A 284 -0.82 5.27 -20.88
CA GLY A 284 -1.76 4.80 -19.88
C GLY A 284 -1.77 5.67 -18.62
N ARG A 285 -0.59 6.07 -18.12
CA ARG A 285 -0.47 6.98 -16.98
C ARG A 285 -1.14 8.32 -17.23
N ASN A 286 -0.90 8.93 -18.38
CA ASN A 286 -1.50 10.22 -18.72
C ASN A 286 -3.02 10.12 -18.88
N HIS A 287 -3.51 9.03 -19.47
CA HIS A 287 -4.96 8.77 -19.57
C HIS A 287 -5.60 8.59 -18.18
N MET A 288 -4.99 7.79 -17.30
CA MET A 288 -5.47 7.58 -15.94
C MET A 288 -5.42 8.87 -15.09
N SER A 289 -4.36 9.67 -15.25
CA SER A 289 -4.23 10.97 -14.56
C SER A 289 -5.34 11.94 -14.99
N ASP A 290 -5.65 12.02 -16.28
CA ASP A 290 -6.77 12.82 -16.79
C ASP A 290 -8.12 12.39 -16.21
N ARG A 291 -8.36 11.08 -16.19
CA ARG A 291 -9.58 10.52 -15.60
C ARG A 291 -9.68 10.90 -14.13
N ALA A 292 -8.58 10.84 -13.37
CA ALA A 292 -8.56 11.25 -11.98
C ALA A 292 -8.88 12.75 -11.80
N LEU A 293 -8.35 13.62 -12.67
CA LEU A 293 -8.67 15.05 -12.68
C LEU A 293 -10.16 15.30 -12.97
N TYR A 294 -10.70 14.60 -13.98
CA TYR A 294 -12.12 14.70 -14.35
C TYR A 294 -13.03 14.23 -13.21
N LEU A 295 -12.78 13.04 -12.64
CA LEU A 295 -13.56 12.51 -11.51
C LEU A 295 -13.50 13.44 -10.29
N ARG A 296 -12.37 14.11 -10.05
CA ARG A 296 -12.26 15.10 -8.98
C ARG A 296 -13.12 16.34 -9.24
N ALA A 297 -13.18 16.81 -10.48
CA ALA A 297 -14.08 17.91 -10.87
C ALA A 297 -15.55 17.49 -10.73
N LEU A 298 -15.90 16.27 -11.15
CA LEU A 298 -17.25 15.70 -10.97
C LEU A 298 -17.67 15.64 -9.50
N ARG A 299 -16.80 15.12 -8.62
CA ARG A 299 -17.09 15.03 -7.18
C ARG A 299 -17.27 16.38 -6.52
N ALA A 300 -16.56 17.41 -6.99
CA ALA A 300 -16.76 18.76 -6.48
C ALA A 300 -18.11 19.36 -6.93
N GLY A 301 -18.60 18.97 -8.11
CA GLY A 301 -19.94 19.34 -8.58
C GLY A 301 -20.15 20.83 -8.84
N THR A 302 -19.07 21.60 -9.01
CA THR A 302 -19.16 23.04 -9.25
C THR A 302 -18.65 23.43 -10.65
N PRO A 303 -19.25 24.43 -11.32
CA PRO A 303 -18.79 24.91 -12.62
C PRO A 303 -17.31 25.31 -12.62
N GLU A 304 -16.82 25.94 -11.54
CA GLU A 304 -15.46 26.46 -11.44
C GLU A 304 -14.42 25.32 -11.41
N GLN A 305 -14.78 24.15 -10.88
CA GLN A 305 -13.89 22.98 -10.88
C GLN A 305 -13.89 22.27 -12.24
N LEU A 306 -15.02 22.28 -12.94
CA LEU A 306 -15.11 21.81 -14.32
C LEU A 306 -14.30 22.72 -15.25
N GLU A 307 -14.35 24.05 -15.06
CA GLU A 307 -13.50 24.99 -15.81
C GLU A 307 -12.01 24.71 -15.59
N ARG A 308 -11.58 24.49 -14.34
CA ARG A 308 -10.18 24.10 -14.06
C ARG A 308 -9.80 22.79 -14.74
N TYR A 309 -10.73 21.84 -14.87
CA TYR A 309 -10.50 20.64 -15.67
C TYR A 309 -10.43 21.00 -17.16
N LEU A 310 -11.31 21.82 -17.71
CA LEU A 310 -11.28 22.21 -19.12
C LEU A 310 -10.00 22.97 -19.50
N ASP A 311 -9.39 23.69 -18.58
CA ASP A 311 -8.11 24.37 -18.81
C ASP A 311 -6.93 23.39 -18.94
N ARG A 312 -6.99 22.23 -18.29
CA ARG A 312 -5.83 21.31 -18.16
C ARG A 312 -6.05 19.90 -18.69
N GLY A 313 -7.30 19.47 -18.76
CA GLY A 313 -7.75 18.15 -19.18
C GLY A 313 -7.81 18.02 -20.69
N ARG A 314 -7.77 16.77 -21.17
CA ARG A 314 -7.77 16.47 -22.61
C ARG A 314 -8.87 15.51 -23.04
N PHE A 315 -9.08 14.39 -22.35
CA PHE A 315 -9.89 13.30 -22.91
C PHE A 315 -11.39 13.46 -22.66
N TYR A 316 -11.79 14.04 -21.52
CA TYR A 316 -13.21 14.18 -21.12
C TYR A 316 -13.72 15.63 -21.25
N ARG A 317 -13.16 16.41 -22.19
CA ARG A 317 -13.52 17.84 -22.33
C ARG A 317 -14.97 18.04 -22.74
N ALA A 318 -15.47 17.26 -23.69
CA ALA A 318 -16.85 17.40 -24.18
C ALA A 318 -17.87 17.09 -23.08
N GLU A 319 -17.61 16.05 -22.28
CA GLU A 319 -18.44 15.68 -21.14
C GLU A 319 -18.40 16.73 -20.03
N ALA A 320 -17.22 17.29 -19.75
CA ALA A 320 -17.06 18.35 -18.76
C ALA A 320 -17.72 19.66 -19.20
N GLU A 321 -17.64 20.05 -20.47
CA GLU A 321 -18.35 21.20 -21.06
C GLU A 321 -19.86 21.03 -20.93
N ALA A 322 -20.40 19.88 -21.38
CA ALA A 322 -21.82 19.60 -21.30
C ALA A 322 -22.35 19.61 -19.85
N LEU A 323 -21.57 19.10 -18.89
CA LEU A 323 -21.96 19.14 -17.47
C LEU A 323 -21.88 20.55 -16.90
N ARG A 324 -20.83 21.32 -17.22
CA ARG A 324 -20.69 22.71 -16.77
C ARG A 324 -21.88 23.54 -17.22
N ASP A 325 -22.25 23.42 -18.49
CA ASP A 325 -23.35 24.21 -19.08
C ASP A 325 -24.70 23.84 -18.44
N ARG A 326 -24.94 22.56 -18.13
CA ARG A 326 -26.11 22.12 -17.36
C ARG A 326 -26.14 22.73 -15.96
N LEU A 327 -25.01 22.74 -15.25
CA LEU A 327 -24.93 23.31 -13.90
C LEU A 327 -25.14 24.83 -13.90
N LEU A 328 -24.63 25.53 -14.91
CA LEU A 328 -24.87 26.96 -15.10
C LEU A 328 -26.35 27.24 -15.38
N ALA A 329 -26.97 26.51 -16.31
CA ALA A 329 -28.40 26.64 -16.61
C ALA A 329 -29.27 26.36 -15.37
N GLN A 330 -28.92 25.37 -14.55
CA GLN A 330 -29.61 25.10 -13.28
C GLN A 330 -29.47 26.26 -12.29
N ARG A 331 -28.27 26.86 -12.16
CA ARG A 331 -28.05 28.04 -11.29
C ARG A 331 -28.88 29.24 -11.77
N GLU A 332 -28.93 29.49 -13.07
CA GLU A 332 -29.73 30.57 -13.66
C GLU A 332 -31.23 30.35 -13.43
N GLU A 333 -31.72 29.13 -13.60
CA GLU A 333 -33.12 28.77 -13.36
C GLU A 333 -33.49 28.93 -11.88
N LEU A 334 -32.63 28.49 -10.95
CA LEU A 334 -32.84 28.71 -9.51
C LEU A 334 -32.84 30.20 -9.16
N ALA A 335 -31.94 30.99 -9.76
CA ALA A 335 -31.91 32.43 -9.59
C ALA A 335 -33.20 33.09 -10.11
N ARG A 336 -33.71 32.67 -11.28
CA ARG A 336 -34.99 33.12 -11.84
C ARG A 336 -36.16 32.79 -10.93
N ARG A 337 -36.28 31.53 -10.49
CA ARG A 337 -37.32 31.10 -9.53
C ARG A 337 -37.27 31.85 -8.21
N SER A 338 -36.06 32.16 -7.71
CA SER A 338 -35.89 32.95 -6.49
C SER A 338 -36.35 34.40 -6.63
N LYS A 339 -36.19 34.99 -7.83
CA LYS A 339 -36.72 36.33 -8.14
C LYS A 339 -38.23 36.31 -8.29
N GLU A 340 -38.79 35.30 -8.95
CA GLU A 340 -40.25 35.14 -9.10
C GLU A 340 -40.96 34.88 -7.76
N SER A 341 -40.37 34.06 -6.88
CA SER A 341 -40.94 33.81 -5.54
C SER A 341 -40.87 35.06 -4.65
N ARG A 342 -39.78 35.84 -4.75
CA ARG A 342 -39.68 37.17 -4.12
C ARG A 342 -40.74 38.15 -4.64
N GLY A 343 -41.04 38.13 -5.94
CA GLY A 343 -42.08 38.97 -6.54
C GLY A 343 -43.50 38.59 -6.12
N ARG A 344 -43.80 37.28 -5.95
CA ARG A 344 -45.14 36.81 -5.56
C ARG A 344 -45.46 36.93 -4.07
N HIS A 345 -44.45 36.98 -3.19
CA HIS A 345 -44.65 37.06 -1.74
C HIS A 345 -44.44 38.49 -1.18
N GLY A 346 -44.42 39.51 -2.04
CA GLY A 346 -44.23 40.91 -1.66
C GLY A 346 -45.47 41.62 -1.07
N GLY A 347 -46.55 40.89 -0.74
CA GLY A 347 -47.82 41.48 -0.30
C GLY A 347 -48.16 41.30 1.18
N ASP A 348 -47.71 40.24 1.85
CA ASP A 348 -48.09 39.97 3.24
C ASP A 348 -46.87 40.05 4.14
N LEU A 349 -47.03 40.78 5.25
CA LEU A 349 -46.09 41.03 6.35
C LEU A 349 -45.14 39.85 6.59
N ALA A 350 -44.03 39.85 5.86
CA ALA A 350 -43.06 38.79 5.92
C ALA A 350 -42.41 38.80 7.30
N ALA A 351 -42.57 37.71 8.04
CA ALA A 351 -41.77 37.44 9.21
C ALA A 351 -40.29 37.73 8.86
N PRO A 352 -39.54 38.42 9.72
CA PRO A 352 -38.17 38.83 9.41
C PRO A 352 -37.35 37.63 8.95
N ARG A 353 -36.83 37.69 7.72
CA ARG A 353 -35.90 36.70 7.16
C ARG A 353 -34.75 36.48 8.14
N ALA A 354 -34.43 35.22 8.42
CA ALA A 354 -33.29 34.88 9.27
C ALA A 354 -31.98 35.25 8.56
N GLU A 355 -30.92 35.56 9.32
CA GLU A 355 -29.67 36.11 8.79
C GLU A 355 -28.99 35.20 7.75
N TRP A 356 -29.13 33.88 7.87
CA TRP A 356 -28.55 32.91 6.95
C TRP A 356 -29.29 32.79 5.60
N GLU A 357 -30.52 33.32 5.50
CA GLU A 357 -31.25 33.45 4.22
C GLU A 357 -30.81 34.71 3.46
N LEU A 358 -30.02 35.56 4.11
CA LEU A 358 -29.48 36.77 3.53
C LEU A 358 -28.22 36.44 2.74
N THR A 359 -28.03 37.16 1.64
CA THR A 359 -26.74 37.20 0.96
C THR A 359 -25.66 37.76 1.89
N ALA A 360 -24.39 37.47 1.61
CA ALA A 360 -23.28 37.97 2.42
C ALA A 360 -23.29 39.52 2.56
N GLU A 361 -23.76 40.23 1.52
CA GLU A 361 -23.93 41.69 1.54
C GLU A 361 -25.10 42.14 2.43
N GLU A 362 -26.25 41.45 2.37
CA GLU A 362 -27.41 41.73 3.22
C GLU A 362 -27.14 41.41 4.70
N ALA A 363 -26.39 40.34 4.98
CA ALA A 363 -25.92 40.02 6.33
C ALA A 363 -24.92 41.06 6.86
N ALA A 364 -23.98 41.51 6.02
CA ALA A 364 -23.03 42.58 6.38
C ALA A 364 -23.71 43.95 6.60
N ALA A 365 -24.81 44.21 5.90
CA ALA A 365 -25.62 45.42 6.07
C ALA A 365 -26.45 45.41 7.36
N ARG A 366 -26.87 44.25 7.86
CA ARG A 366 -27.55 44.08 9.16
C ARG A 366 -26.56 44.07 10.33
N ARG A 367 -25.86 45.18 10.56
CA ARG A 367 -25.11 45.36 11.81
C ARG A 367 -26.09 45.50 12.98
N GLY A 368 -26.41 44.39 13.64
CA GLY A 368 -27.15 44.43 14.90
C GLY A 368 -26.32 45.08 16.01
N THR A 369 -26.98 45.52 17.07
CA THR A 369 -26.31 45.94 18.31
C THR A 369 -26.34 44.80 19.33
N TYR A 370 -25.37 44.75 20.24
CA TYR A 370 -25.36 43.78 21.34
C TYR A 370 -26.64 43.89 22.19
N ASP A 371 -27.16 45.11 22.40
CA ASP A 371 -28.39 45.33 23.16
C ASP A 371 -29.62 44.76 22.46
N ALA A 372 -29.70 44.85 21.12
CA ALA A 372 -30.78 44.24 20.34
C ALA A 372 -30.71 42.71 20.37
N CYS A 373 -29.50 42.13 20.29
CA CYS A 373 -29.29 40.69 20.45
C CYS A 373 -29.71 40.21 21.84
N LEU A 374 -29.31 40.89 22.92
CA LEU A 374 -29.74 40.56 24.29
C LEU A 374 -31.27 40.69 24.47
N ALA A 375 -31.88 41.75 23.91
CA ALA A 375 -33.33 41.91 23.95
C ALA A 375 -34.05 40.79 23.18
N SER A 376 -33.52 40.38 22.02
CA SER A 376 -34.07 39.26 21.24
C SER A 376 -33.94 37.92 21.98
N LEU A 377 -32.81 37.67 22.65
CA LEU A 377 -32.63 36.47 23.47
C LEU A 377 -33.68 36.40 24.57
N ARG A 378 -33.90 37.50 25.31
CA ARG A 378 -34.92 37.56 26.37
C ARG A 378 -36.34 37.40 25.85
N ALA A 379 -36.66 38.09 24.76
CA ALA A 379 -38.00 38.06 24.17
C ALA A 379 -38.36 36.65 23.68
N ARG A 380 -37.37 35.90 23.21
CA ARG A 380 -37.56 34.53 22.72
C ARG A 380 -37.27 33.48 23.78
N ALA A 381 -36.69 33.79 24.93
CA ALA A 381 -36.27 32.81 25.94
C ALA A 381 -37.32 31.73 26.25
N ALA A 382 -36.96 30.46 26.09
CA ALA A 382 -37.81 29.35 26.51
C ALA A 382 -38.15 29.48 28.01
N PRO A 383 -39.44 29.35 28.40
CA PRO A 383 -39.86 29.52 29.78
C PRO A 383 -39.30 28.43 30.69
N ASP A 384 -39.06 27.24 30.14
CA ASP A 384 -38.68 26.04 30.89
C ASP A 384 -37.17 25.97 31.19
N HIS A 385 -36.37 26.81 30.54
CA HIS A 385 -34.89 26.80 30.63
C HIS A 385 -34.28 28.19 30.86
N PRO A 386 -34.65 28.90 31.96
CA PRO A 386 -34.15 30.24 32.25
C PRO A 386 -32.63 30.29 32.47
N GLU A 387 -32.02 29.19 32.91
CA GLU A 387 -30.57 29.04 33.07
C GLU A 387 -29.82 29.15 31.72
N VAL A 388 -30.38 28.62 30.64
CA VAL A 388 -29.77 28.66 29.31
C VAL A 388 -29.70 30.09 28.80
N THR A 389 -30.82 30.81 28.90
CA THR A 389 -30.89 32.23 28.51
C THR A 389 -29.85 33.05 29.26
N ARG A 390 -29.70 32.83 30.58
CA ARG A 390 -28.70 33.50 31.40
C ARG A 390 -27.27 33.21 30.95
N ILE A 391 -26.96 31.96 30.61
CA ILE A 391 -25.64 31.59 30.07
C ILE A 391 -25.40 32.29 28.74
N MET A 392 -26.40 32.35 27.86
CA MET A 392 -26.28 33.02 26.57
C MET A 392 -26.07 34.53 26.70
N GLU A 393 -26.78 35.19 27.61
CA GLU A 393 -26.54 36.59 27.92
C GLU A 393 -25.11 36.84 28.41
N LYS A 394 -24.58 35.95 29.27
CA LYS A 394 -23.18 36.04 29.74
C LYS A 394 -22.19 35.89 28.57
N LEU A 395 -22.45 34.99 27.62
CA LEU A 395 -21.62 34.79 26.43
C LEU A 395 -21.63 36.01 25.49
N VAL A 396 -22.80 36.57 25.22
CA VAL A 396 -22.95 37.81 24.42
C VAL A 396 -22.27 39.00 25.11
N THR A 397 -22.44 39.12 26.42
CA THR A 397 -21.81 40.18 27.23
C THR A 397 -20.29 40.04 27.26
N ARG A 398 -19.77 38.81 27.33
CA ARG A 398 -18.34 38.55 27.16
C ARG A 398 -17.87 39.04 25.79
N ALA A 399 -18.53 38.63 24.71
CA ALA A 399 -18.14 39.06 23.35
C ALA A 399 -18.12 40.59 23.20
N ARG A 400 -19.08 41.28 23.83
CA ARG A 400 -19.11 42.75 23.90
C ARG A 400 -17.91 43.33 24.66
N THR A 401 -17.55 42.75 25.80
CA THR A 401 -16.53 43.31 26.71
C THR A 401 -15.10 42.97 26.30
N THR A 402 -14.86 41.76 25.79
CA THR A 402 -13.53 41.30 25.39
C THR A 402 -13.22 41.57 23.93
N GLY A 403 -14.25 41.81 23.10
CA GLY A 403 -14.13 41.85 21.64
C GLY A 403 -13.94 40.47 21.00
N ASP A 404 -13.82 39.40 21.79
CA ASP A 404 -13.76 38.02 21.32
C ASP A 404 -15.15 37.54 20.96
N ARG A 405 -15.45 37.59 19.66
CA ARG A 405 -16.77 37.21 19.14
C ARG A 405 -16.93 35.70 19.05
N ILE A 406 -15.88 34.91 19.25
CA ILE A 406 -15.94 33.47 19.04
C ILE A 406 -16.40 32.79 20.33
N ILE A 407 -17.56 32.13 20.29
CA ILE A 407 -17.93 31.17 21.32
C ILE A 407 -17.36 29.80 20.90
N PRO A 408 -16.40 29.25 21.67
CA PRO A 408 -15.80 27.98 21.32
C PRO A 408 -16.80 26.84 21.51
N VAL A 409 -16.92 25.98 20.51
CA VAL A 409 -17.57 24.66 20.61
C VAL A 409 -16.48 23.61 20.57
N ARG A 410 -16.46 22.75 21.59
CA ARG A 410 -15.62 21.56 21.62
C ARG A 410 -16.51 20.36 21.37
N VAL A 411 -16.15 19.54 20.39
CA VAL A 411 -16.88 18.31 20.09
C VAL A 411 -16.00 17.13 20.44
N GLU A 412 -16.43 16.34 21.42
CA GLU A 412 -15.84 15.05 21.76
C GLU A 412 -16.70 13.96 21.13
N ALA A 413 -16.19 13.30 20.08
CA ALA A 413 -16.93 12.25 19.38
C ALA A 413 -16.46 10.86 19.84
N ALA A 414 -17.36 10.09 20.44
CA ALA A 414 -17.17 8.68 20.75
C ALA A 414 -18.01 7.84 19.79
N VAL A 415 -17.39 7.29 18.75
CA VAL A 415 -18.11 6.50 17.75
C VAL A 415 -17.71 5.04 17.90
N ALA A 416 -18.70 4.18 18.12
CA ALA A 416 -18.49 2.74 18.11
C ALA A 416 -18.07 2.30 16.70
N ASP A 417 -17.16 1.32 16.63
CA ASP A 417 -16.74 0.73 15.36
C ASP A 417 -17.97 0.27 14.57
N PRO A 418 -18.11 0.67 13.30
CA PRO A 418 -19.22 0.22 12.49
C PRO A 418 -19.11 -1.31 12.31
N PRO A 419 -20.23 -2.04 12.39
CA PRO A 419 -20.24 -3.48 12.12
C PRO A 419 -19.79 -3.76 10.67
N PRO A 420 -19.25 -4.95 10.38
CA PRO A 420 -18.82 -5.31 9.03
C PRO A 420 -19.94 -5.11 8.00
N GLY A 421 -19.70 -4.22 7.03
CA GLY A 421 -20.66 -3.89 5.97
C GLY A 421 -21.47 -2.61 6.18
N ALA A 422 -21.40 -1.95 7.35
CA ALA A 422 -21.89 -0.59 7.49
C ALA A 422 -20.90 0.39 6.79
N PRO A 423 -21.40 1.45 6.12
CA PRO A 423 -20.53 2.40 5.45
C PRO A 423 -19.68 3.18 6.46
N PRO A 424 -18.46 3.59 6.08
CA PRO A 424 -17.61 4.39 6.93
C PRO A 424 -18.33 5.69 7.32
N SER A 425 -18.45 5.97 8.62
CA SER A 425 -19.01 7.22 9.09
C SER A 425 -18.01 8.36 8.88
N ASP A 426 -18.37 9.37 8.07
CA ASP A 426 -17.59 10.60 7.97
C ASP A 426 -17.74 11.46 9.23
N HIS A 427 -16.85 11.22 10.20
CA HIS A 427 -16.85 11.90 11.49
C HIS A 427 -16.65 13.40 11.35
N ALA A 428 -15.79 13.84 10.43
CA ALA A 428 -15.47 15.24 10.25
C ALA A 428 -16.69 16.01 9.73
N THR A 429 -17.41 15.43 8.76
CA THR A 429 -18.66 16.00 8.27
C THR A 429 -19.72 16.09 9.36
N ARG A 430 -19.88 15.06 10.20
CA ARG A 430 -20.86 15.07 11.30
C ARG A 430 -20.52 16.10 12.38
N MET A 431 -19.25 16.23 12.76
CA MET A 431 -18.81 17.25 13.71
C MET A 431 -19.04 18.65 13.16
N ALA A 432 -18.70 18.90 11.89
CA ALA A 432 -18.96 20.17 11.23
C ALA A 432 -20.46 20.49 11.20
N THR A 433 -21.30 19.49 10.92
CA THR A 433 -22.75 19.62 10.95
C THR A 433 -23.29 19.99 12.34
N THR A 434 -22.82 19.36 13.42
CA THR A 434 -23.24 19.72 14.78
C THR A 434 -22.95 21.18 15.11
N VAL A 435 -21.74 21.64 14.77
CA VAL A 435 -21.31 23.03 15.01
C VAL A 435 -22.14 23.99 14.16
N TRP A 436 -22.38 23.64 12.90
CA TRP A 436 -23.23 24.42 12.02
C TRP A 436 -24.67 24.51 12.52
N THR A 437 -25.24 23.43 13.05
CA THR A 437 -26.58 23.44 13.67
C THR A 437 -26.63 24.41 14.84
N LEU A 438 -25.62 24.40 15.72
CA LEU A 438 -25.53 25.36 16.82
C LEU A 438 -25.41 26.80 16.30
N GLU A 439 -24.47 27.06 15.39
CA GLU A 439 -24.28 28.37 14.77
C GLU A 439 -25.60 28.89 14.16
N ARG A 440 -26.34 28.01 13.47
CA ARG A 440 -27.62 28.33 12.87
C ARG A 440 -28.65 28.78 13.88
N ILE A 441 -28.86 28.02 14.96
CA ILE A 441 -29.84 28.36 16.00
C ILE A 441 -29.50 29.72 16.63
N PHE A 442 -28.22 29.96 16.90
CA PHE A 442 -27.78 31.22 17.50
C PHE A 442 -27.95 32.42 16.54
N SER A 443 -27.70 32.23 15.25
CA SER A 443 -27.89 33.26 14.22
C SER A 443 -29.35 33.75 14.11
N GLU A 444 -30.32 32.98 14.60
CA GLU A 444 -31.73 33.39 14.57
C GLU A 444 -32.06 34.52 15.55
N THR A 445 -31.23 34.71 16.58
CA THR A 445 -31.41 35.76 17.62
C THR A 445 -30.30 36.79 17.65
N CYS A 446 -29.07 36.37 17.37
CA CYS A 446 -27.89 37.22 17.44
C CYS A 446 -27.11 37.14 16.14
N PRO A 447 -26.88 38.28 15.46
CA PRO A 447 -26.11 38.31 14.23
C PRO A 447 -24.73 37.67 14.39
N ALA A 448 -24.30 36.89 13.40
CA ALA A 448 -22.96 36.28 13.36
C ALA A 448 -21.84 37.34 13.45
N SER A 449 -22.14 38.58 13.05
CA SER A 449 -21.25 39.73 13.18
C SER A 449 -20.93 40.11 14.62
N LEU A 450 -21.79 39.77 15.57
CA LEU A 450 -21.64 40.09 17.00
C LEU A 450 -21.06 38.92 17.79
N VAL A 451 -21.53 37.72 17.48
CA VAL A 451 -21.17 36.47 18.14
C VAL A 451 -21.17 35.36 17.10
N LYS A 452 -20.05 34.65 16.98
CA LYS A 452 -19.86 33.54 16.06
C LYS A 452 -19.55 32.27 16.83
N ILE A 453 -20.18 31.18 16.46
CA ILE A 453 -19.86 29.86 16.98
C ILE A 453 -18.80 29.22 16.10
N ALA A 454 -17.74 28.69 16.70
CA ALA A 454 -16.68 28.02 15.94
C ALA A 454 -16.19 26.76 16.64
N LEU A 455 -15.86 25.75 15.85
CA LEU A 455 -15.18 24.55 16.32
C LEU A 455 -13.75 24.92 16.74
N VAL A 456 -13.38 24.59 17.97
CA VAL A 456 -12.01 24.75 18.47
C VAL A 456 -11.43 23.37 18.74
N PRO A 457 -10.18 23.09 18.32
CA PRO A 457 -9.52 21.83 18.62
C PRO A 457 -9.50 21.57 20.13
N ALA A 458 -9.53 20.30 20.53
CA ALA A 458 -9.51 19.85 21.93
C ALA A 458 -8.15 20.15 22.60
N ALA A 459 -7.86 21.43 22.82
CA ALA A 459 -6.76 21.91 23.66
C ALA A 459 -7.16 21.75 25.15
N PRO A 460 -6.18 21.71 26.09
CA PRO A 460 -6.47 21.60 27.53
C PRO A 460 -7.47 22.68 27.94
N ARG A 461 -8.50 22.27 28.70
CA ARG A 461 -9.67 23.07 29.11
C ARG A 461 -9.28 24.50 29.49
N GLN A 462 -9.42 25.44 28.55
CA GLN A 462 -9.39 26.85 28.87
C GLN A 462 -10.69 27.20 29.64
N PRO A 463 -10.61 27.95 30.75
CA PRO A 463 -11.72 28.27 31.65
C PRO A 463 -12.72 29.31 31.11
N ASP A 464 -12.63 29.71 29.84
CA ASP A 464 -13.26 30.95 29.35
C ASP A 464 -14.73 30.83 28.90
N GLY A 465 -15.40 29.71 29.17
CA GLY A 465 -16.80 29.50 28.80
C GLY A 465 -17.00 29.15 27.32
N GLY A 466 -18.08 28.43 27.02
CA GLY A 466 -18.37 27.88 25.69
C GLY A 466 -19.32 26.69 25.74
N PHE A 467 -19.36 25.94 24.64
CA PHE A 467 -20.13 24.71 24.52
C PHE A 467 -19.18 23.51 24.52
N ASP A 468 -19.39 22.56 25.44
CA ASP A 468 -18.79 21.23 25.37
C ASP A 468 -19.88 20.27 24.88
N VAL A 469 -19.72 19.71 23.69
CA VAL A 469 -20.65 18.77 23.07
C VAL A 469 -20.00 17.39 23.04
N LYS A 470 -20.60 16.40 23.70
CA LYS A 470 -20.21 15.00 23.55
C LYS A 470 -21.19 14.33 22.61
N LEU A 471 -20.66 13.82 21.49
CA LEU A 471 -21.41 13.09 20.49
C LEU A 471 -21.06 11.61 20.61
N LYS A 472 -22.00 10.79 21.04
CA LYS A 472 -21.83 9.33 21.08
C LYS A 472 -22.69 8.68 20.01
N ILE A 473 -22.04 7.93 19.11
CA ILE A 473 -22.74 7.20 18.04
C ILE A 473 -22.58 5.72 18.32
N SER A 474 -23.71 5.03 18.45
CA SER A 474 -23.78 3.58 18.64
C SER A 474 -24.55 2.92 17.51
N TRP A 475 -24.18 1.68 17.21
CA TRP A 475 -24.81 0.88 16.16
C TRP A 475 -25.60 -0.25 16.82
N SER A 476 -26.82 -0.48 16.33
CA SER A 476 -27.61 -1.66 16.68
C SER A 476 -28.07 -2.34 15.40
N ALA A 477 -28.03 -3.68 15.38
CA ALA A 477 -28.71 -4.41 14.32
C ALA A 477 -30.20 -4.09 14.40
N ALA A 478 -30.80 -3.61 13.31
CA ALA A 478 -32.26 -3.48 13.24
C ALA A 478 -32.81 -4.84 12.84
N PRO A 479 -33.39 -5.63 13.76
CA PRO A 479 -33.74 -7.03 13.50
C PRO A 479 -34.82 -7.21 12.41
N THR A 480 -35.52 -6.13 12.05
CA THR A 480 -36.64 -6.15 11.09
C THR A 480 -36.31 -5.56 9.72
N TRP A 481 -35.13 -4.96 9.53
CA TRP A 481 -34.81 -4.29 8.26
C TRP A 481 -33.92 -5.18 7.40
N THR A 482 -34.56 -5.80 6.40
CA THR A 482 -33.84 -6.34 5.25
C THR A 482 -34.02 -5.38 4.10
N LEU A 483 -32.92 -4.84 3.60
CA LEU A 483 -32.98 -4.01 2.41
C LEU A 483 -33.38 -4.87 1.21
N PRO A 484 -34.26 -4.38 0.31
CA PRO A 484 -34.54 -5.09 -0.92
C PRO A 484 -33.23 -5.21 -1.71
N PRO A 485 -32.94 -6.39 -2.29
CA PRO A 485 -31.68 -6.62 -2.99
C PRO A 485 -31.57 -5.70 -4.21
N ASN A 486 -30.50 -4.91 -4.28
CA ASN A 486 -30.23 -4.04 -5.41
C ASN A 486 -28.74 -4.11 -5.78
N PRO A 487 -28.34 -4.85 -6.84
CA PRO A 487 -29.16 -5.64 -7.76
C PRO A 487 -29.79 -6.91 -7.13
N PRO A 488 -30.83 -7.49 -7.74
CA PRO A 488 -31.59 -8.64 -7.21
C PRO A 488 -30.77 -9.92 -6.97
N SER A 489 -29.50 -9.95 -7.38
CA SER A 489 -28.55 -11.05 -7.18
C SER A 489 -27.76 -10.97 -5.87
N VAL A 490 -27.96 -9.95 -5.04
CA VAL A 490 -27.22 -9.76 -3.78
C VAL A 490 -28.04 -10.26 -2.60
N GLU A 491 -27.42 -11.09 -1.76
CA GLU A 491 -28.00 -11.63 -0.53
C GLU A 491 -28.56 -10.52 0.37
N ARG A 492 -29.72 -10.75 1.01
CA ARG A 492 -30.32 -9.78 1.94
C ARG A 492 -29.35 -9.49 3.08
N ARG A 493 -28.80 -8.27 3.12
CA ARG A 493 -27.90 -7.85 4.19
C ARG A 493 -28.71 -7.33 5.39
N PRO A 494 -28.30 -7.63 6.63
CA PRO A 494 -28.87 -7.00 7.81
C PRO A 494 -28.54 -5.51 7.77
N PHE A 495 -29.55 -4.66 7.94
CA PHE A 495 -29.32 -3.23 8.08
C PHE A 495 -28.93 -2.88 9.51
N TYR A 496 -27.88 -2.07 9.66
CA TYR A 496 -27.45 -1.56 10.95
C TYR A 496 -28.01 -0.17 11.19
N ALA A 497 -28.91 -0.08 12.16
CA ALA A 497 -29.47 1.16 12.63
C ALA A 497 -28.44 1.93 13.47
N MET A 498 -28.46 3.25 13.32
CA MET A 498 -27.61 4.15 14.06
C MET A 498 -28.42 4.88 15.12
N THR A 499 -27.99 4.76 16.37
CA THR A 499 -28.46 5.59 17.49
C THR A 499 -27.43 6.68 17.71
N THR A 500 -27.88 7.90 17.92
CA THR A 500 -27.00 9.02 18.23
C THR A 500 -27.44 9.66 19.53
N GLU A 501 -26.53 9.69 20.50
CA GLU A 501 -26.66 10.34 21.79
C GLU A 501 -25.82 11.62 21.76
N ILE A 502 -26.40 12.74 22.18
CA ILE A 502 -25.73 14.04 22.22
C ILE A 502 -25.89 14.62 23.61
N ASP A 503 -24.76 14.76 24.31
CA ASP A 503 -24.69 15.54 25.54
C ASP A 503 -24.20 16.95 25.21
N VAL A 504 -24.97 17.96 25.54
CA VAL A 504 -24.58 19.37 25.37
C VAL A 504 -24.42 19.98 26.76
N VAL A 505 -23.20 20.43 27.07
CA VAL A 505 -22.88 21.14 28.30
C VAL A 505 -22.56 22.59 27.97
N LEU A 506 -23.41 23.51 28.43
CA LEU A 506 -23.20 24.95 28.29
C LEU A 506 -22.49 25.44 29.54
N THR A 507 -21.32 26.05 29.34
CA THR A 507 -20.51 26.61 30.43
C THR A 507 -20.43 28.12 30.26
N PRO A 508 -20.94 28.92 31.21
CA PRO A 508 -20.79 30.37 31.13
C PRO A 508 -19.32 30.77 31.30
N PRO A 509 -18.94 31.97 30.83
CA PRO A 509 -17.65 32.57 31.16
C PRO A 509 -17.47 32.66 32.68
N ARG A 510 -16.29 32.26 33.19
CA ARG A 510 -15.96 32.28 34.62
C ARG A 510 -16.96 31.48 35.48
N ALA A 511 -17.37 30.30 35.00
CA ALA A 511 -18.35 29.47 35.69
C ALA A 511 -17.91 29.09 37.11
N GLU A 512 -18.74 29.41 38.10
CA GLU A 512 -18.69 28.81 39.43
C GLU A 512 -19.28 27.38 39.38
N ALA A 513 -18.99 26.56 40.40
CA ALA A 513 -19.54 25.21 40.48
C ALA A 513 -21.06 25.26 40.63
N GLY A 514 -21.80 24.86 39.58
CA GLY A 514 -23.28 24.88 39.54
C GLY A 514 -23.89 25.71 38.41
N ASP A 515 -23.08 26.52 37.73
CA ASP A 515 -23.56 27.49 36.73
C ASP A 515 -23.71 26.89 35.30
N ARG A 516 -23.70 25.55 35.18
CA ARG A 516 -23.73 24.83 33.88
C ARG A 516 -25.12 24.30 33.58
N ALA A 517 -25.52 24.38 32.33
CA ALA A 517 -26.70 23.68 31.82
C ALA A 517 -26.27 22.43 31.05
N THR A 518 -26.84 21.28 31.36
CA THR A 518 -26.53 20.00 30.70
C THR A 518 -27.79 19.42 30.09
N PHE A 519 -27.70 19.03 28.82
CA PHE A 519 -28.78 18.45 28.04
C PHE A 519 -28.36 17.09 27.51
N HIS A 520 -29.22 16.10 27.67
CA HIS A 520 -29.04 14.77 27.09
C HIS A 520 -30.10 14.54 26.02
N LEU A 521 -29.67 14.34 24.78
CA LEU A 521 -30.54 14.12 23.64
C LEU A 521 -30.27 12.74 23.05
N THR A 522 -31.29 11.89 23.04
CA THR A 522 -31.22 10.56 22.41
C THR A 522 -32.02 10.55 21.12
N MET A 523 -31.37 10.16 20.03
CA MET A 523 -31.97 10.04 18.70
C MET A 523 -31.98 8.57 18.33
N PRO A 524 -33.08 7.85 18.64
CA PRO A 524 -33.20 6.47 18.23
C PRO A 524 -33.25 6.38 16.71
N PRO A 525 -32.88 5.23 16.13
CA PRO A 525 -33.07 5.00 14.71
C PRO A 525 -34.55 5.19 14.34
N PRO A 526 -34.86 5.59 13.09
CA PRO A 526 -36.24 5.61 12.63
C PRO A 526 -36.84 4.19 12.72
N ARG A 527 -38.16 4.05 12.64
CA ARG A 527 -38.83 2.72 12.60
C ARG A 527 -38.77 2.07 11.22
N GLU A 528 -38.58 2.89 10.19
CA GLU A 528 -38.47 2.47 8.79
C GLU A 528 -37.32 3.22 8.11
N PRO A 529 -36.59 2.57 7.18
CA PRO A 529 -35.56 3.23 6.40
C PRO A 529 -36.22 4.29 5.52
N SER A 530 -35.76 5.53 5.64
CA SER A 530 -36.20 6.61 4.77
C SER A 530 -35.03 7.10 3.94
N MET A 531 -35.29 7.38 2.67
CA MET A 531 -34.35 8.02 1.76
C MET A 531 -34.58 9.54 1.64
N THR A 532 -35.55 10.07 2.40
CA THR A 532 -35.98 11.46 2.32
C THR A 532 -35.77 12.18 3.65
N THR A 533 -35.43 13.46 3.53
CA THR A 533 -35.41 14.38 4.67
C THR A 533 -36.81 14.92 4.95
N ARG A 534 -36.99 15.61 6.08
CA ARG A 534 -38.23 16.33 6.38
C ARG A 534 -38.46 17.45 5.36
N LYS A 535 -39.71 17.85 5.14
CA LYS A 535 -40.08 18.90 4.17
C LYS A 535 -39.34 20.23 4.39
N ARG A 536 -38.95 20.52 5.63
CA ARG A 536 -38.16 21.70 6.02
C ARG A 536 -36.80 21.35 6.62
N SER A 537 -36.25 20.18 6.25
CA SER A 537 -34.95 19.76 6.73
C SER A 537 -33.87 20.79 6.43
N LEU A 538 -32.92 20.92 7.34
CA LEU A 538 -31.75 21.75 7.15
C LEU A 538 -30.76 21.13 6.16
N PHE A 539 -30.95 19.85 5.85
CA PHE A 539 -30.06 19.04 5.03
C PHE A 539 -30.69 18.73 3.69
N VAL A 540 -29.87 18.85 2.65
CA VAL A 540 -30.18 18.36 1.32
C VAL A 540 -29.37 17.08 1.10
N ILE A 541 -30.04 15.95 0.97
CA ILE A 541 -29.40 14.73 0.50
C ILE A 541 -29.23 14.88 -1.01
N GLY A 542 -27.99 14.96 -1.49
CA GLY A 542 -27.69 15.24 -2.89
C GLY A 542 -28.22 14.17 -3.85
N GLY A 543 -28.82 14.64 -4.97
CA GLY A 543 -29.00 13.91 -6.24
C GLY A 543 -29.99 12.75 -6.29
N GLU A 544 -30.48 12.46 -7.49
CA GLU A 544 -31.05 11.14 -7.82
C GLU A 544 -30.04 10.03 -7.53
N PRO A 545 -30.46 8.80 -7.21
CA PRO A 545 -29.55 7.70 -6.94
C PRO A 545 -28.59 7.56 -8.12
N THR A 546 -27.32 7.89 -7.94
CA THR A 546 -26.31 7.59 -8.97
C THR A 546 -26.14 6.08 -9.03
N PRO A 547 -25.90 5.48 -10.21
CA PRO A 547 -25.64 4.04 -10.34
C PRO A 547 -24.50 3.53 -9.43
N GLU A 548 -23.58 4.43 -9.05
CA GLU A 548 -22.43 4.14 -8.18
C GLU A 548 -22.70 4.42 -6.68
N GLY A 549 -23.78 5.12 -6.35
CA GLY A 549 -24.14 5.42 -4.96
C GLY A 549 -24.97 4.27 -4.41
N THR A 550 -24.50 3.64 -3.34
CA THR A 550 -25.23 2.52 -2.76
C THR A 550 -26.51 3.04 -2.10
N PHE A 551 -27.61 2.31 -2.24
CA PHE A 551 -28.88 2.61 -1.55
C PHE A 551 -28.66 2.90 -0.06
N ASP A 552 -27.72 2.16 0.53
CA ASP A 552 -27.29 2.24 1.92
C ASP A 552 -26.79 3.65 2.27
N ASP A 553 -25.89 4.23 1.47
CA ASP A 553 -25.32 5.57 1.72
C ASP A 553 -26.40 6.65 1.84
N ARG A 554 -27.45 6.55 1.04
CA ARG A 554 -28.56 7.52 1.05
C ARG A 554 -29.45 7.37 2.28
N VAL A 555 -29.71 6.14 2.72
CA VAL A 555 -30.46 5.88 3.97
C VAL A 555 -29.67 6.41 5.16
N TYR A 556 -28.35 6.18 5.20
CA TYR A 556 -27.51 6.73 6.27
C TYR A 556 -27.44 8.25 6.25
N ALA A 557 -27.37 8.87 5.06
CA ALA A 557 -27.45 10.33 4.92
C ALA A 557 -28.79 10.90 5.42
N ALA A 558 -29.91 10.25 5.08
CA ALA A 558 -31.23 10.63 5.58
C ALA A 558 -31.36 10.46 7.08
N MET A 559 -30.83 9.39 7.65
CA MET A 559 -30.83 9.16 9.10
C MET A 559 -30.02 10.24 9.82
N SER A 560 -28.84 10.56 9.32
CA SER A 560 -28.03 11.66 9.85
C SER A 560 -28.74 13.01 9.74
N ALA A 561 -29.31 13.34 8.58
CA ALA A 561 -30.08 14.56 8.39
C ALA A 561 -31.23 14.70 9.40
N ARG A 562 -32.01 13.62 9.58
CA ARG A 562 -33.13 13.59 10.52
C ARG A 562 -32.69 13.71 11.99
N ALA A 563 -31.58 13.07 12.34
CA ALA A 563 -30.97 13.22 13.65
C ALA A 563 -30.62 14.71 13.89
N PHE A 564 -29.93 15.35 12.96
CA PHE A 564 -29.57 16.75 13.11
C PHE A 564 -30.73 17.73 13.03
N ASP A 565 -31.79 17.43 12.26
CA ASP A 565 -33.04 18.20 12.29
C ASP A 565 -33.67 18.11 13.69
N ARG A 566 -33.71 16.91 14.30
CA ARG A 566 -34.23 16.77 15.65
C ARG A 566 -33.36 17.49 16.68
N LEU A 567 -32.02 17.37 16.58
CA LEU A 567 -31.11 18.14 17.43
C LEU A 567 -31.41 19.63 17.32
N TYR A 568 -31.66 20.13 16.10
CA TYR A 568 -32.05 21.51 15.89
C TYR A 568 -33.34 21.87 16.64
N ASP A 569 -34.38 21.05 16.50
CA ASP A 569 -35.69 21.32 17.12
C ASP A 569 -35.59 21.34 18.64
N GLU A 570 -34.89 20.37 19.22
CA GLU A 570 -34.71 20.26 20.68
C GLU A 570 -33.89 21.44 21.19
N LEU A 571 -32.75 21.75 20.57
CA LEU A 571 -31.95 22.93 20.93
C LEU A 571 -32.72 24.24 20.75
N HIS A 572 -33.53 24.35 19.70
CA HIS A 572 -34.39 25.52 19.48
C HIS A 572 -35.44 25.62 20.59
N GLY A 573 -36.11 24.53 20.96
CA GLY A 573 -37.08 24.52 22.05
C GLY A 573 -36.47 24.82 23.43
N LEU A 574 -35.22 24.41 23.64
CA LEU A 574 -34.44 24.75 24.84
C LEU A 574 -34.08 26.24 24.89
N LEU A 575 -33.75 26.84 23.75
CA LEU A 575 -33.27 28.21 23.66
C LEU A 575 -34.41 29.22 23.52
N PHE A 576 -35.45 28.86 22.77
CA PHE A 576 -36.45 29.79 22.24
C PHE A 576 -37.90 29.27 22.34
N ARG A 577 -38.83 30.21 22.49
CA ARG A 577 -40.28 30.04 22.39
C ARG A 577 -40.73 29.97 20.93
N GLY A 578 -41.82 29.25 20.70
CA GLY A 578 -42.49 29.14 19.42
C GLY A 578 -42.13 27.83 18.70
N ASP A 579 -42.83 27.59 17.59
CA ASP A 579 -42.64 26.36 16.82
C ASP A 579 -41.25 26.37 16.16
N PRO A 580 -40.47 25.27 16.30
CA PRO A 580 -39.24 25.14 15.56
C PRO A 580 -39.54 25.22 14.05
N ARG A 581 -38.63 25.82 13.30
CA ARG A 581 -38.79 25.98 11.85
C ARG A 581 -38.93 24.64 11.12
N VAL A 582 -38.38 23.56 11.68
CA VAL A 582 -38.64 22.18 11.24
C VAL A 582 -39.76 21.61 12.14
N PRO A 583 -40.94 21.30 11.60
CA PRO A 583 -42.06 20.84 12.43
C PRO A 583 -41.74 19.50 13.13
N LEU A 584 -42.20 19.37 14.38
CA LEU A 584 -42.14 18.14 15.17
C LEU A 584 -43.13 17.10 14.63
N ARG A 585 -42.78 15.82 14.78
CA ARG A 585 -43.48 14.67 14.20
C ARG A 585 -44.93 14.46 14.68
N ALA A 586 -45.31 15.04 15.82
CA ALA A 586 -46.67 14.89 16.37
C ALA A 586 -47.75 15.41 15.40
N ALA A 587 -47.44 16.41 14.58
CA ALA A 587 -48.39 16.96 13.60
C ALA A 587 -48.49 16.16 12.28
N GLU A 588 -47.52 15.29 11.96
CA GLU A 588 -47.50 14.50 10.71
C GLU A 588 -47.91 13.02 10.93
N GLU A 589 -47.89 12.51 12.17
CA GLU A 589 -48.28 11.12 12.49
C GLU A 589 -49.81 10.93 12.64
N GLU A 590 -50.60 11.98 12.90
CA GLU A 590 -52.07 11.86 12.96
C GLU A 590 -52.73 11.68 11.58
N GLU A 591 -52.11 12.14 10.49
CA GLU A 591 -52.68 12.08 9.14
C GLU A 591 -52.50 10.70 8.45
N GLY A 592 -51.78 9.76 9.09
CA GLY A 592 -51.44 8.45 8.53
C GLY A 592 -51.85 7.23 9.38
N GLN A 593 -52.52 7.43 10.52
CA GLN A 593 -53.05 6.31 11.31
C GLN A 593 -54.32 5.77 10.65
N VAL A 594 -54.16 4.78 9.77
CA VAL A 594 -55.22 3.80 9.56
C VAL A 594 -55.34 3.02 10.88
N PRO A 595 -56.49 3.08 11.59
CA PRO A 595 -56.64 2.31 12.82
C PRO A 595 -56.51 0.82 12.49
N PRO A 596 -55.91 0.01 13.39
CA PRO A 596 -55.92 -1.43 13.21
C PRO A 596 -57.37 -1.88 13.22
N THR A 597 -57.86 -2.38 12.08
CA THR A 597 -59.05 -3.23 12.07
C THR A 597 -58.72 -4.46 12.92
N LEU A 598 -59.44 -4.58 14.03
CA LEU A 598 -59.43 -5.74 14.93
C LEU A 598 -59.78 -7.03 14.19
#